data_AF-A0A6G1IU64-F1
#
_entry.id   AF-A0A6G1IU64-F1
#
_cell.length_a   1.000
_cell.length_b   1.000
_cell.length_c   1.000
_cell.angle_alpha   90.00
_cell.angle_beta   90.00
_cell.angle_gamma   90.00
#
_symmetry.space_group_name_H-M   'P 1'
#
loop_
_entity.id
_entity.type
_entity.pdbx_description
1 polymer ?
#
loop_
_entity_poly.entity_id
_entity_poly.type
_entity_poly.pdbx_seq_one_letter_code
_entity_poly.pdbx_strand_id
1 'polypeptide(L)'
;MMVTKYTALFALGLLASAFGMPSSPPDPSYIKNCPGPMLPPGYGSVPNPDTPEAFLDYTEFKKAAFAASAPPGYDSIFVNLKSPIKGPNYYLGYHALKDYSISDCAEYCEETDGCEAFNIFFERSPKVDPNPKCKNPPSTTLITCSLWSLSPGKARAAASNDRGWRYEFHVVIAGSNGYIRGHKKDCPGYKIEYFGDSAINAPVDCKGEYTYMGYKRFDAGGYDVARCAKACSEQNEYNSAHPPTDGSKLRLCHFTNSYIEKKNGIPQAQYCALYSKAWHKKQATNNGQWQGKDHITISYSVGLTNVTGKHDACV
;
A
#
# COMPACT_ATOMS: atom_id res chain seq x y z
N MET A 1 -50.30 41.22 23.24
CA MET A 1 -49.04 41.98 23.47
C MET A 1 -47.92 41.14 22.88
N MET A 2 -47.61 41.36 21.60
CA MET A 2 -46.38 42.05 21.10
C MET A 2 -45.10 41.25 21.41
N VAL A 3 -44.58 40.48 20.44
CA VAL A 3 -43.50 40.84 19.47
C VAL A 3 -42.14 40.71 20.18
N THR A 4 -41.18 39.87 19.75
CA THR A 4 -40.41 40.04 18.51
C THR A 4 -39.76 38.74 18.03
N LYS A 5 -39.93 38.42 16.74
CA LYS A 5 -39.13 37.47 15.95
C LYS A 5 -37.84 38.16 15.49
N TYR A 6 -36.69 37.47 15.55
CA TYR A 6 -35.53 37.82 14.72
C TYR A 6 -35.28 36.71 13.69
N THR A 7 -35.78 36.96 12.50
CA THR A 7 -35.30 36.44 11.22
C THR A 7 -33.95 37.08 10.89
N ALA A 8 -32.97 36.27 10.49
CA ALA A 8 -31.84 36.72 9.69
C ALA A 8 -31.72 35.80 8.47
N LEU A 9 -32.28 36.26 7.35
CA LEU A 9 -31.90 35.84 6.02
C LEU A 9 -30.47 36.31 5.75
N PHE A 10 -29.61 35.43 5.26
CA PHE A 10 -28.59 35.81 4.29
C PHE A 10 -28.55 34.76 3.19
N ALA A 11 -29.16 35.12 2.07
CA ALA A 11 -28.89 34.54 0.77
C ALA A 11 -27.76 35.34 0.11
N LEU A 12 -26.64 34.67 -0.16
CA LEU A 12 -25.67 34.98 -1.22
C LEU A 12 -25.23 33.59 -1.67
N GLY A 13 -25.52 33.15 -2.90
CA GLY A 13 -25.10 33.78 -4.13
C GLY A 13 -23.86 33.04 -4.63
N LEU A 14 -24.08 32.10 -5.54
CA LEU A 14 -23.13 31.29 -6.29
C LEU A 14 -21.73 31.91 -6.50
N LEU A 15 -20.70 31.09 -6.28
CA LEU A 15 -19.55 30.94 -7.19
C LEU A 15 -19.00 29.52 -7.02
N ALA A 16 -19.66 28.54 -7.64
CA ALA A 16 -18.99 27.30 -8.01
C ALA A 16 -18.01 27.68 -9.12
N SER A 17 -16.72 27.82 -8.80
CA SER A 17 -15.66 27.90 -9.80
C SER A 17 -15.51 26.52 -10.43
N ALA A 18 -16.40 26.22 -11.38
CA ALA A 18 -16.16 25.20 -12.39
C ALA A 18 -14.99 25.69 -13.25
N PHE A 19 -13.76 25.35 -12.84
CA PHE A 19 -12.69 25.24 -13.81
C PHE A 19 -13.02 24.02 -14.66
N GLY A 20 -13.81 24.24 -15.71
CA GLY A 20 -13.90 23.32 -16.81
C GLY A 20 -12.49 23.12 -17.32
N MET A 21 -11.92 21.94 -17.06
CA MET A 21 -10.78 21.48 -17.84
C MET A 21 -11.23 21.51 -19.31
N PRO A 22 -10.43 22.06 -20.24
CA PRO A 22 -10.79 22.04 -21.64
C PRO A 22 -10.82 20.59 -22.12
N SER A 23 -12.00 19.98 -22.13
CA SER A 23 -12.29 18.71 -22.78
C SER A 23 -12.61 18.95 -24.25
N SER A 24 -11.68 19.55 -24.99
CA SER A 24 -11.74 19.43 -26.44
C SER A 24 -11.40 17.97 -26.78
N PRO A 25 -12.30 17.17 -27.39
CA PRO A 25 -11.92 15.89 -27.92
C PRO A 25 -10.75 16.10 -28.91
N PRO A 26 -9.72 15.24 -28.88
CA PRO A 26 -8.55 15.44 -29.73
C PRO A 26 -8.97 15.44 -31.20
N ASP A 27 -8.48 16.43 -31.96
CA ASP A 27 -8.73 16.57 -33.39
C ASP A 27 -8.42 15.25 -34.13
N PRO A 28 -9.42 14.63 -34.81
CA PRO A 28 -9.24 13.38 -35.56
C PRO A 28 -8.19 13.45 -36.68
N SER A 29 -7.77 14.66 -37.10
CA SER A 29 -6.83 14.87 -38.20
C SER A 29 -5.43 14.30 -37.94
N TYR A 30 -4.99 14.21 -36.67
CA TYR A 30 -3.66 13.69 -36.33
C TYR A 30 -3.57 12.16 -36.46
N ILE A 31 -4.67 11.41 -36.28
CA ILE A 31 -4.68 9.94 -36.32
C ILE A 31 -4.45 9.42 -37.75
N LYS A 32 -4.67 10.25 -38.76
CA LYS A 32 -4.58 9.86 -40.19
C LYS A 32 -3.16 9.45 -40.62
N ASN A 33 -2.12 9.83 -39.89
CA ASN A 33 -0.72 9.59 -40.24
C ASN A 33 -0.03 8.47 -39.44
N CYS A 34 -0.74 7.79 -38.54
CA CYS A 34 -0.16 6.76 -37.67
C CYS A 34 -0.98 5.44 -37.78
N PRO A 35 -0.69 4.59 -38.77
CA PRO A 35 -1.44 3.35 -38.97
C PRO A 35 -1.10 2.32 -37.89
N GLY A 36 -2.11 1.66 -37.34
CA GLY A 36 -1.94 0.55 -36.40
C GLY A 36 -3.21 0.28 -35.57
N PRO A 37 -3.22 -0.80 -34.76
CA PRO A 37 -4.30 -1.07 -33.82
C PRO A 37 -4.43 0.07 -32.80
N MET A 38 -5.64 0.61 -32.64
CA MET A 38 -5.92 1.57 -31.57
C MET A 38 -5.85 0.89 -30.22
N LEU A 39 -5.22 1.58 -29.26
CA LEU A 39 -5.18 1.15 -27.86
C LEU A 39 -6.29 1.87 -27.06
N PRO A 40 -6.70 1.31 -25.90
CA PRO A 40 -7.73 1.93 -25.08
C PRO A 40 -7.38 3.38 -24.72
N PRO A 41 -8.32 4.33 -24.88
CA PRO A 41 -8.09 5.71 -24.51
C PRO A 41 -8.04 5.88 -22.99
N GLY A 42 -7.20 6.80 -22.53
CA GLY A 42 -7.18 7.29 -21.17
C GLY A 42 -7.99 8.57 -20.97
N TYR A 43 -8.25 8.89 -19.71
CA TYR A 43 -9.08 10.03 -19.30
C TYR A 43 -8.26 11.21 -18.77
N GLY A 44 -6.97 11.02 -18.47
CA GLY A 44 -6.11 12.10 -18.00
C GLY A 44 -5.78 13.11 -19.10
N SER A 45 -5.42 14.34 -18.70
CA SER A 45 -4.97 15.36 -19.64
C SER A 45 -3.67 14.95 -20.32
N VAL A 46 -3.51 15.28 -21.60
CA VAL A 46 -2.24 15.13 -22.32
C VAL A 46 -1.50 16.48 -22.26
N PRO A 47 -0.28 16.55 -21.69
CA PRO A 47 0.51 17.77 -21.69
C PRO A 47 0.82 18.28 -23.10
N ASN A 48 0.97 19.59 -23.25
CA ASN A 48 1.49 20.22 -24.47
C ASN A 48 2.82 20.91 -24.15
N PRO A 49 3.95 20.53 -24.77
CA PRO A 49 4.09 19.54 -25.85
C PRO A 49 3.91 18.08 -25.39
N ASP A 50 3.41 17.19 -26.27
CA ASP A 50 3.26 15.75 -26.00
C ASP A 50 4.62 15.04 -26.04
N THR A 51 5.39 15.21 -24.97
CA THR A 51 6.72 14.63 -24.78
C THR A 51 6.81 13.94 -23.42
N PRO A 52 7.70 12.94 -23.26
CA PRO A 52 7.94 12.31 -21.96
C PRO A 52 8.36 13.30 -20.88
N GLU A 53 9.19 14.28 -21.23
CA GLU A 53 9.71 15.31 -20.33
C GLU A 53 8.58 16.23 -19.84
N ALA A 54 7.75 16.74 -20.76
CA ALA A 54 6.60 17.55 -20.41
C ALA A 54 5.58 16.78 -19.56
N PHE A 55 5.39 15.48 -19.83
CA PHE A 55 4.54 14.61 -19.02
C PHE A 55 5.04 14.47 -17.58
N LEU A 56 6.34 14.24 -17.42
CA LEU A 56 6.96 14.11 -16.11
C LEU A 56 6.88 15.38 -15.26
N ASP A 57 6.88 16.54 -15.90
CA ASP A 57 6.84 17.82 -15.22
C ASP A 57 5.47 18.50 -15.17
N TYR A 58 4.44 17.84 -15.73
CA TYR A 58 3.11 18.40 -15.83
C TYR A 58 2.52 18.74 -14.45
N THR A 59 2.18 20.02 -14.28
CA THR A 59 1.84 20.59 -12.96
C THR A 59 0.52 20.05 -12.43
N GLU A 60 -0.46 19.77 -13.29
CA GLU A 60 -1.77 19.29 -12.86
C GLU A 60 -1.70 17.87 -12.27
N PHE A 61 -0.80 17.01 -12.75
CA PHE A 61 -0.57 15.70 -12.14
C PHE A 61 0.03 15.82 -10.74
N LYS A 62 0.99 16.74 -10.55
CA LYS A 62 1.59 17.03 -9.24
C LYS A 62 0.53 17.55 -8.27
N LYS A 63 -0.33 18.48 -8.72
CA LYS A 63 -1.44 19.01 -7.92
C LYS A 63 -2.42 17.93 -7.49
N ALA A 64 -2.86 17.07 -8.42
CA ALA A 64 -3.76 15.96 -8.10
C ALA A 64 -3.14 15.01 -7.07
N ALA A 65 -1.87 14.64 -7.26
CA ALA A 65 -1.13 13.78 -6.35
C ALA A 65 -0.97 14.39 -4.95
N PHE A 66 -0.65 15.69 -4.83
CA PHE A 66 -0.50 16.33 -3.52
C PHE A 66 -1.83 16.64 -2.82
N ALA A 67 -2.92 16.86 -3.57
CA ALA A 67 -4.24 17.11 -3.00
C ALA A 67 -4.92 15.83 -2.48
N ALA A 68 -4.51 14.67 -3.01
CA ALA A 68 -5.03 13.37 -2.61
C ALA A 68 -4.63 12.99 -1.17
N SER A 69 -5.62 12.58 -0.38
CA SER A 69 -5.45 12.06 0.98
C SER A 69 -5.62 10.55 1.03
N ALA A 70 -5.05 9.91 2.06
CA ALA A 70 -5.27 8.48 2.28
C ALA A 70 -6.75 8.21 2.61
N PRO A 71 -7.36 7.17 2.00
CA PRO A 71 -8.73 6.79 2.30
C PRO A 71 -8.82 6.15 3.68
N PRO A 72 -10.03 6.07 4.28
CA PRO A 72 -10.22 5.38 5.56
C PRO A 72 -9.63 3.97 5.53
N GLY A 73 -8.91 3.60 6.60
CA GLY A 73 -8.31 2.27 6.68
C GLY A 73 -7.03 2.09 5.87
N TYR A 74 -6.49 3.13 5.22
CA TYR A 74 -5.19 3.09 4.55
C TYR A 74 -4.24 4.16 5.10
N ASP A 75 -2.94 3.85 5.08
CA ASP A 75 -1.85 4.76 5.37
C ASP A 75 -1.13 5.16 4.06
N SER A 76 -0.72 6.42 3.94
CA SER A 76 0.10 6.87 2.79
C SER A 76 1.55 6.40 2.95
N ILE A 77 2.08 5.77 1.89
CA ILE A 77 3.47 5.30 1.82
C ILE A 77 4.36 6.39 1.23
N PHE A 78 3.92 6.96 0.10
CA PHE A 78 4.60 8.01 -0.65
C PHE A 78 3.60 8.81 -1.48
N VAL A 79 4.00 10.02 -1.85
CA VAL A 79 3.19 10.96 -2.62
C VAL A 79 4.01 11.55 -3.77
N ASN A 80 3.37 11.69 -4.93
CA ASN A 80 3.88 12.37 -6.11
C ASN A 80 5.26 11.88 -6.60
N LEU A 81 5.43 10.56 -6.70
CA LEU A 81 6.62 10.00 -7.33
C LEU A 81 6.44 9.86 -8.85
N LYS A 82 7.55 9.87 -9.57
CA LYS A 82 7.60 9.67 -11.03
C LYS A 82 7.81 8.19 -11.38
N SER A 83 7.24 7.28 -10.59
CA SER A 83 7.55 5.84 -10.67
C SER A 83 6.45 5.03 -10.00
N PRO A 84 6.13 3.82 -10.49
CA PRO A 84 5.16 2.97 -9.86
C PRO A 84 5.83 2.15 -8.74
N ILE A 85 5.00 1.44 -7.97
CA ILE A 85 5.51 0.31 -7.19
C ILE A 85 6.05 -0.77 -8.16
N LYS A 86 7.16 -1.42 -7.80
CA LYS A 86 7.71 -2.59 -8.51
C LYS A 86 7.80 -3.81 -7.58
N GLY A 87 7.42 -4.99 -8.06
CA GLY A 87 7.53 -6.24 -7.29
C GLY A 87 6.86 -7.45 -7.94
N PRO A 88 7.58 -8.27 -8.73
CA PRO A 88 6.94 -9.27 -9.60
C PRO A 88 6.09 -10.31 -8.85
N ASN A 89 6.45 -10.67 -7.62
CA ASN A 89 5.75 -11.70 -6.85
C ASN A 89 4.52 -11.19 -6.06
N TYR A 90 4.25 -9.88 -6.11
CA TYR A 90 3.23 -9.25 -5.28
C TYR A 90 2.23 -8.42 -6.07
N TYR A 91 2.38 -8.36 -7.40
CA TYR A 91 1.46 -7.66 -8.27
C TYR A 91 0.18 -8.47 -8.44
N LEU A 92 -0.97 -7.84 -8.21
CA LEU A 92 -2.28 -8.48 -8.32
C LEU A 92 -3.04 -8.08 -9.58
N GLY A 93 -2.64 -6.97 -10.21
CA GLY A 93 -3.31 -6.46 -11.40
C GLY A 93 -3.43 -4.94 -11.38
N TYR A 94 -4.15 -4.42 -12.38
CA TYR A 94 -4.44 -2.99 -12.48
C TYR A 94 -5.81 -2.75 -13.09
N HIS A 95 -6.33 -1.55 -12.83
CA HIS A 95 -7.52 -1.00 -13.43
C HIS A 95 -7.26 0.43 -13.91
N ALA A 96 -7.79 0.78 -15.08
CA ALA A 96 -7.74 2.13 -15.62
C ALA A 96 -8.97 2.91 -15.14
N LEU A 97 -8.75 3.99 -14.41
CA LEU A 97 -9.78 4.85 -13.85
C LEU A 97 -10.13 6.01 -14.79
N LYS A 98 -11.33 6.56 -14.60
CA LYS A 98 -11.79 7.78 -15.28
C LYS A 98 -11.23 9.05 -14.65
N ASP A 99 -11.00 9.01 -13.34
CA ASP A 99 -10.49 10.14 -12.56
C ASP A 99 -9.39 9.67 -11.62
N TYR A 100 -8.60 10.62 -11.08
CA TYR A 100 -7.59 10.34 -10.06
C TYR A 100 -8.24 10.13 -8.68
N SER A 101 -9.13 9.14 -8.61
CA SER A 101 -9.92 8.83 -7.42
C SER A 101 -9.21 7.82 -6.53
N ILE A 102 -8.78 8.28 -5.36
CA ILE A 102 -8.14 7.42 -4.35
C ILE A 102 -9.15 6.44 -3.77
N SER A 103 -10.41 6.86 -3.59
CA SER A 103 -11.48 6.00 -3.07
C SER A 103 -11.79 4.86 -4.02
N ASP A 104 -11.92 5.11 -5.32
CA ASP A 104 -12.27 4.07 -6.29
C ASP A 104 -11.14 3.03 -6.40
N CYS A 105 -9.88 3.48 -6.30
CA CYS A 105 -8.73 2.57 -6.27
C CYS A 105 -8.67 1.74 -4.97
N ALA A 106 -9.10 2.32 -3.84
CA ALA A 106 -9.18 1.61 -2.57
C ALA A 106 -10.31 0.58 -2.54
N GLU A 107 -11.49 0.93 -3.07
CA GLU A 107 -12.62 0.01 -3.25
C GLU A 107 -12.22 -1.16 -4.14
N TYR A 108 -11.54 -0.89 -5.27
CA TYR A 108 -11.00 -1.96 -6.12
C TYR A 108 -10.02 -2.88 -5.36
N CYS A 109 -9.21 -2.34 -4.46
CA CYS A 109 -8.35 -3.14 -3.58
C CYS A 109 -9.14 -3.89 -2.49
N GLU A 110 -10.26 -3.37 -2.00
CA GLU A 110 -11.12 -4.05 -1.03
C GLU A 110 -11.87 -5.23 -1.64
N GLU A 111 -12.29 -5.11 -2.90
CA GLU A 111 -12.93 -6.18 -3.66
C GLU A 111 -11.95 -7.23 -4.19
N THR A 112 -10.65 -6.94 -4.20
CA THR A 112 -9.62 -7.84 -4.71
C THR A 112 -8.98 -8.66 -3.58
N ASP A 113 -9.22 -9.97 -3.62
CA ASP A 113 -8.65 -10.93 -2.67
C ASP A 113 -7.13 -10.78 -2.52
N GLY A 114 -6.70 -10.59 -1.28
CA GLY A 114 -5.30 -10.49 -0.91
C GLY A 114 -4.64 -9.15 -1.27
N CYS A 115 -5.37 -8.14 -1.73
CA CYS A 115 -4.83 -6.80 -1.93
C CYS A 115 -4.64 -6.08 -0.59
N GLU A 116 -3.41 -5.61 -0.36
CA GLU A 116 -3.01 -4.92 0.88
C GLU A 116 -2.39 -3.56 0.59
N ALA A 117 -2.06 -3.26 -0.67
CA ALA A 117 -1.56 -1.96 -1.07
C ALA A 117 -1.98 -1.66 -2.50
N PHE A 118 -2.08 -0.37 -2.81
CA PHE A 118 -2.26 0.09 -4.16
C PHE A 118 -1.39 1.30 -4.45
N ASN A 119 -1.08 1.53 -5.71
CA ASN A 119 -0.60 2.82 -6.16
C ASN A 119 -1.41 3.30 -7.35
N ILE A 120 -1.74 4.59 -7.31
CA ILE A 120 -2.46 5.30 -8.36
C ILE A 120 -1.52 6.32 -8.98
N PHE A 121 -1.55 6.47 -10.30
CA PHE A 121 -0.64 7.34 -11.05
C PHE A 121 -1.16 7.63 -12.46
N PHE A 122 -0.59 8.66 -13.09
CA PHE A 122 -0.79 8.95 -14.50
C PHE A 122 0.28 8.24 -15.34
N GLU A 123 -0.12 7.48 -16.35
CA GLU A 123 0.79 6.85 -17.33
C GLU A 123 0.62 7.50 -18.71
N ARG A 124 1.75 7.85 -19.34
CA ARG A 124 1.80 8.21 -20.75
C ARG A 124 1.78 6.94 -21.59
N SER A 125 0.67 6.69 -22.28
CA SER A 125 0.46 5.48 -23.09
C SER A 125 0.20 5.87 -24.54
N PRO A 126 0.61 5.06 -25.53
CA PRO A 126 0.40 5.43 -26.94
C PRO A 126 -1.07 5.19 -27.35
N LYS A 127 -1.65 6.09 -28.18
CA LYS A 127 -3.02 5.90 -28.72
C LYS A 127 -3.13 4.74 -29.72
N VAL A 128 -2.02 4.42 -30.37
CA VAL A 128 -1.89 3.37 -31.39
C VAL A 128 -0.70 2.52 -31.00
N ASP A 129 -0.74 1.20 -31.20
CA ASP A 129 0.41 0.35 -30.92
C ASP A 129 1.63 0.78 -31.78
N PRO A 130 2.75 1.24 -31.16
CA PRO A 130 3.90 1.70 -31.90
C PRO A 130 4.46 0.63 -32.84
N ASN A 131 4.77 1.02 -34.07
CA ASN A 131 5.22 0.11 -35.12
C ASN A 131 6.17 0.84 -36.10
N PRO A 132 6.80 0.15 -37.07
CA PRO A 132 7.80 0.78 -37.95
C PRO A 132 7.30 1.98 -38.76
N LYS A 133 5.98 2.08 -39.02
CA LYS A 133 5.35 3.20 -39.74
C LYS A 133 4.81 4.29 -38.81
N CYS A 134 4.82 4.05 -37.49
CA CYS A 134 4.27 4.90 -36.45
C CYS A 134 5.06 4.65 -35.16
N LYS A 135 6.32 5.08 -35.12
CA LYS A 135 7.25 4.70 -34.05
C LYS A 135 7.03 5.48 -32.74
N ASN A 136 6.51 6.70 -32.84
CA ASN A 136 6.15 7.56 -31.72
C ASN A 136 4.76 8.18 -31.97
N PRO A 137 3.67 7.42 -31.81
CA PRO A 137 2.30 7.93 -31.91
C PRO A 137 2.00 8.99 -30.85
N PRO A 138 0.90 9.76 -31.00
CA PRO A 138 0.35 10.56 -29.92
C PRO A 138 0.11 9.73 -28.68
N SER A 139 0.28 10.36 -27.53
CA SER A 139 -0.08 9.77 -26.26
C SER A 139 -1.54 9.98 -25.89
N THR A 140 -2.00 9.13 -25.01
CA THR A 140 -3.13 9.31 -24.12
C THR A 140 -2.64 9.12 -22.69
N THR A 141 -3.35 9.69 -21.73
CA THR A 141 -2.98 9.58 -20.31
C THR A 141 -3.91 8.60 -19.62
N LEU A 142 -3.41 7.41 -19.31
CA LEU A 142 -4.13 6.48 -18.44
C LEU A 142 -4.00 6.94 -16.98
N ILE A 143 -5.10 6.86 -16.23
CA ILE A 143 -5.06 6.97 -14.78
C ILE A 143 -5.10 5.54 -14.26
N THR A 144 -3.97 5.03 -13.80
CA THR A 144 -3.83 3.62 -13.47
C THR A 144 -3.86 3.41 -11.97
N CYS A 145 -4.74 2.54 -11.51
CA CYS A 145 -4.75 1.96 -10.18
C CYS A 145 -4.12 0.56 -10.25
N SER A 146 -2.95 0.34 -9.67
CA SER A 146 -2.35 -0.99 -9.58
C SER A 146 -2.37 -1.53 -8.15
N LEU A 147 -2.68 -2.81 -8.03
CA LEU A 147 -2.91 -3.52 -6.77
C LEU A 147 -1.75 -4.45 -6.42
N TRP A 148 -1.49 -4.58 -5.12
CA TRP A 148 -0.37 -5.32 -4.58
C TRP A 148 -0.77 -6.10 -3.33
N SER A 149 -0.27 -7.33 -3.20
CA SER A 149 -0.52 -8.17 -2.03
C SER A 149 0.34 -7.82 -0.82
N LEU A 150 1.44 -7.10 -1.03
CA LEU A 150 2.31 -6.62 0.03
C LEU A 150 2.77 -5.21 -0.31
N SER A 151 2.87 -4.35 0.72
CA SER A 151 3.47 -3.05 0.52
C SER A 151 4.98 -3.17 0.34
N PRO A 152 5.55 -2.59 -0.73
CA PRO A 152 7.00 -2.47 -0.87
C PRO A 152 7.64 -1.49 0.14
N GLY A 153 6.84 -0.76 0.92
CA GLY A 153 7.30 0.47 1.61
C GLY A 153 7.80 1.53 0.62
N LYS A 154 8.42 2.61 1.14
CA LYS A 154 9.06 3.65 0.30
C LYS A 154 10.18 3.10 -0.59
N ALA A 155 10.71 1.91 -0.30
CA ALA A 155 11.91 1.35 -0.92
C ALA A 155 11.75 0.89 -2.39
N ARG A 156 10.53 0.71 -2.92
CA ARG A 156 10.32 0.28 -4.33
C ARG A 156 9.47 1.21 -5.18
N ALA A 157 9.18 2.42 -4.73
CA ALA A 157 8.92 3.46 -5.71
C ALA A 157 10.27 3.77 -6.34
N ALA A 158 10.52 3.23 -7.52
CA ALA A 158 11.87 3.19 -8.07
C ALA A 158 12.38 4.62 -8.31
N ALA A 159 13.66 4.85 -8.03
CA ALA A 159 14.36 6.07 -8.42
C ALA A 159 14.41 6.26 -9.96
N SER A 160 14.02 5.24 -10.75
CA SER A 160 13.89 5.34 -12.21
C SER A 160 12.44 5.16 -12.69
N ASN A 161 12.01 6.12 -13.52
CA ASN A 161 10.74 6.19 -14.22
C ASN A 161 10.66 5.30 -15.48
N ASP A 162 11.66 4.45 -15.70
CA ASP A 162 11.75 3.69 -16.95
C ASP A 162 10.72 2.53 -16.92
N ARG A 163 9.55 2.75 -17.52
CA ARG A 163 8.56 1.71 -17.90
C ARG A 163 8.95 1.03 -19.22
N GLY A 164 10.07 1.44 -19.82
CA GLY A 164 10.56 0.95 -21.09
C GLY A 164 10.09 1.78 -22.27
N TRP A 165 10.63 1.38 -23.42
CA TRP A 165 10.37 1.97 -24.72
C TRP A 165 9.52 1.00 -25.55
N ARG A 166 8.55 1.54 -26.29
CA ARG A 166 7.82 0.83 -27.34
C ARG A 166 8.17 1.50 -28.65
N TYR A 167 9.11 0.92 -29.40
CA TYR A 167 9.81 1.62 -30.49
C TYR A 167 10.43 2.93 -29.99
N GLU A 168 10.01 4.08 -30.53
CA GLU A 168 10.51 5.41 -30.15
C GLU A 168 9.55 6.10 -29.16
N PHE A 169 8.47 5.44 -28.74
CA PHE A 169 7.56 5.93 -27.72
C PHE A 169 8.04 5.56 -26.32
N HIS A 170 8.36 6.56 -25.50
CA HIS A 170 8.71 6.37 -24.10
C HIS A 170 7.45 6.36 -23.22
N VAL A 171 7.24 5.26 -22.51
CA VAL A 171 6.19 5.16 -21.48
C VAL A 171 6.76 5.74 -20.19
N VAL A 172 6.08 6.73 -19.63
CA VAL A 172 6.52 7.43 -18.41
C VAL A 172 5.35 7.62 -17.45
N ILE A 173 5.65 7.78 -16.17
CA ILE A 173 4.67 7.94 -15.10
C ILE A 173 4.92 9.22 -14.33
N ALA A 174 3.84 9.88 -13.94
CA ALA A 174 3.88 11.04 -13.06
C ALA A 174 2.77 10.97 -12.00
N GLY A 175 2.94 11.76 -10.94
CA GLY A 175 1.93 11.91 -9.91
C GLY A 175 1.56 10.59 -9.24
N SER A 176 2.53 9.72 -8.93
CA SER A 176 2.25 8.44 -8.29
C SER A 176 2.13 8.56 -6.77
N ASN A 177 0.99 8.14 -6.23
CA ASN A 177 0.79 7.96 -4.79
C ASN A 177 0.68 6.47 -4.46
N GLY A 178 1.25 6.07 -3.34
CA GLY A 178 1.16 4.71 -2.82
C GLY A 178 0.47 4.68 -1.46
N TYR A 179 -0.44 3.72 -1.29
CA TYR A 179 -1.22 3.52 -0.07
C TYR A 179 -1.15 2.05 0.32
N ILE A 180 -1.09 1.80 1.62
CA ILE A 180 -1.19 0.46 2.19
C ILE A 180 -2.42 0.41 3.08
N ARG A 181 -3.15 -0.70 3.07
CA ARG A 181 -4.15 -0.99 4.07
C ARG A 181 -3.50 -0.93 5.45
N GLY A 182 -4.05 -0.08 6.29
CA GLY A 182 -3.56 0.18 7.63
C GLY A 182 -3.63 -1.08 8.50
N HIS A 183 -2.87 -1.04 9.58
CA HIS A 183 -2.75 -2.03 10.65
C HIS A 183 -4.05 -2.24 11.47
N LYS A 184 -5.19 -1.72 11.01
CA LYS A 184 -6.49 -1.71 11.72
C LYS A 184 -7.46 -2.77 11.19
N LYS A 185 -6.96 -3.87 10.62
CA LYS A 185 -7.85 -5.01 10.39
C LYS A 185 -8.29 -5.52 11.76
N ASP A 186 -9.58 -5.38 12.06
CA ASP A 186 -10.15 -5.87 13.31
C ASP A 186 -9.79 -7.35 13.48
N CYS A 187 -9.10 -7.64 14.58
CA CYS A 187 -8.79 -8.99 15.01
C CYS A 187 -9.59 -9.25 16.28
N PRO A 188 -10.81 -9.83 16.18
CA PRO A 188 -11.65 -10.07 17.34
C PRO A 188 -10.88 -10.81 18.44
N GLY A 189 -10.95 -10.30 19.68
CA GLY A 189 -10.21 -10.85 20.82
C GLY A 189 -8.76 -10.38 20.95
N TYR A 190 -8.29 -9.48 20.07
CA TYR A 190 -6.95 -8.92 20.15
C TYR A 190 -6.96 -7.39 20.19
N LYS A 191 -6.11 -6.84 21.06
CA LYS A 191 -5.71 -5.44 21.04
C LYS A 191 -4.52 -5.30 20.08
N ILE A 192 -4.60 -4.34 19.16
CA ILE A 192 -3.59 -4.11 18.14
C ILE A 192 -2.74 -2.88 18.49
N GLU A 193 -1.42 -2.99 18.34
CA GLU A 193 -0.46 -1.89 18.52
C GLU A 193 0.51 -1.83 17.33
N TYR A 194 0.65 -0.66 16.69
CA TYR A 194 1.56 -0.50 15.55
C TYR A 194 2.98 -0.12 16.00
N PHE A 195 3.96 -0.88 15.51
CA PHE A 195 5.36 -0.73 15.85
C PHE A 195 6.22 -0.12 14.73
N GLY A 196 5.68 0.09 13.53
CA GLY A 196 6.43 0.68 12.43
C GLY A 196 7.37 -0.33 11.76
N ASP A 197 8.64 0.06 11.59
CA ASP A 197 9.66 -0.74 10.90
C ASP A 197 10.55 -1.57 11.85
N SER A 198 10.03 -1.88 13.04
CA SER A 198 10.78 -2.59 14.08
C SER A 198 9.96 -3.76 14.65
N ALA A 199 10.53 -4.96 14.65
CA ALA A 199 9.96 -6.13 15.30
C ALA A 199 10.34 -6.17 16.79
N ILE A 200 9.63 -7.01 17.55
CA ILE A 200 9.91 -7.25 18.96
C ILE A 200 11.27 -7.94 19.12
N ASN A 201 12.14 -7.30 19.90
CA ASN A 201 13.33 -7.90 20.46
C ASN A 201 13.04 -8.23 21.93
N ALA A 202 12.44 -9.40 22.18
CA ALA A 202 11.98 -9.77 23.50
C ALA A 202 13.16 -10.07 24.44
N PRO A 203 13.32 -9.34 25.55
CA PRO A 203 14.26 -9.73 26.60
C PRO A 203 13.71 -10.93 27.38
N VAL A 204 14.55 -11.47 28.27
CA VAL A 204 14.07 -12.29 29.37
C VAL A 204 13.19 -11.42 30.27
N ASP A 205 12.06 -11.96 30.73
CA ASP A 205 11.16 -11.20 31.60
C ASP A 205 11.70 -11.06 33.03
N CYS A 206 11.04 -10.24 33.86
CA CYS A 206 11.46 -10.02 35.25
C CYS A 206 11.47 -11.28 36.14
N LYS A 207 10.96 -12.42 35.65
CA LYS A 207 10.95 -13.71 36.34
C LYS A 207 12.02 -14.66 35.82
N GLY A 208 12.86 -14.22 34.88
CA GLY A 208 13.87 -15.07 34.26
C GLY A 208 13.31 -15.98 33.17
N GLU A 209 12.08 -15.78 32.70
CA GLU A 209 11.43 -16.64 31.70
C GLU A 209 11.59 -16.06 30.27
N TYR A 210 11.93 -16.94 29.32
CA TYR A 210 11.86 -16.61 27.89
C TYR A 210 10.42 -16.68 27.42
N THR A 211 9.94 -15.62 26.77
CA THR A 211 8.55 -15.55 26.34
C THR A 211 8.35 -15.94 24.87
N TYR A 212 9.41 -15.97 24.06
CA TYR A 212 9.35 -16.38 22.65
C TYR A 212 8.98 -17.86 22.51
N MET A 213 8.11 -18.17 21.55
CA MET A 213 7.58 -19.51 21.28
C MET A 213 7.90 -19.99 19.85
N GLY A 214 8.68 -19.24 19.09
CA GLY A 214 8.93 -19.49 17.68
C GLY A 214 8.09 -18.60 16.76
N TYR A 215 8.06 -18.92 15.48
CA TYR A 215 7.36 -18.13 14.47
C TYR A 215 6.67 -19.00 13.42
N LYS A 216 5.70 -18.42 12.74
CA LYS A 216 5.18 -18.92 11.45
C LYS A 216 5.55 -17.94 10.36
N ARG A 217 5.87 -18.46 9.17
CA ARG A 217 6.23 -17.69 7.99
C ARG A 217 5.21 -17.95 6.88
N PHE A 218 4.80 -16.89 6.20
CA PHE A 218 3.84 -16.92 5.09
C PHE A 218 4.43 -16.21 3.88
N ASP A 219 4.80 -16.99 2.86
CA ASP A 219 5.41 -16.48 1.63
C ASP A 219 4.39 -15.97 0.59
N ALA A 220 3.10 -16.27 0.78
CA ALA A 220 2.04 -15.99 -0.18
C ALA A 220 0.75 -15.48 0.48
N GLY A 221 -0.14 -14.90 -0.34
CA GLY A 221 -1.49 -14.48 0.07
C GLY A 221 -1.55 -13.12 0.78
N GLY A 222 -0.54 -12.28 0.62
CA GLY A 222 -0.51 -10.92 1.17
C GLY A 222 -0.34 -10.83 2.69
N TYR A 223 -0.22 -9.60 3.19
CA TYR A 223 -0.04 -9.32 4.62
C TYR A 223 -1.40 -9.31 5.33
N ASP A 224 -1.63 -10.28 6.21
CA ASP A 224 -2.87 -10.36 6.97
C ASP A 224 -2.56 -10.60 8.45
N VAL A 225 -2.70 -9.57 9.28
CA VAL A 225 -2.46 -9.66 10.73
C VAL A 225 -3.35 -10.71 11.41
N ALA A 226 -4.55 -10.99 10.86
CA ALA A 226 -5.45 -11.99 11.42
C ALA A 226 -4.88 -13.42 11.29
N ARG A 227 -3.98 -13.67 10.34
CA ARG A 227 -3.27 -14.96 10.23
C ARG A 227 -2.38 -15.21 11.44
N CYS A 228 -1.77 -14.16 12.00
CA CYS A 228 -0.96 -14.31 13.21
C CYS A 228 -1.83 -14.62 14.44
N ALA A 229 -3.00 -14.00 14.55
CA ALA A 229 -3.98 -14.36 15.59
C ALA A 229 -4.42 -15.84 15.46
N LYS A 230 -4.73 -16.30 14.24
CA LYS A 230 -5.07 -17.71 13.97
C LYS A 230 -3.91 -18.66 14.33
N ALA A 231 -2.69 -18.34 13.92
CA ALA A 231 -1.50 -19.12 14.26
C ALA A 231 -1.26 -19.22 15.77
N CYS A 232 -1.56 -18.15 16.52
CA CYS A 232 -1.50 -18.15 17.99
C CYS A 232 -2.52 -19.13 18.60
N SER A 233 -3.76 -19.11 18.11
CA SER A 233 -4.81 -20.03 18.55
C SER A 233 -4.47 -21.49 18.23
N GLU A 234 -4.01 -21.78 17.00
CA GLU A 234 -3.60 -23.14 16.61
C GLU A 234 -2.42 -23.64 17.44
N GLN A 235 -1.47 -22.76 17.78
CA GLN A 235 -0.36 -23.12 18.66
C GLN A 235 -0.86 -23.46 20.08
N ASN A 236 -1.89 -22.77 20.56
CA ASN A 236 -2.51 -23.05 21.86
C ASN A 236 -3.23 -24.39 21.88
N GLU A 237 -3.99 -24.70 20.83
CA GLU A 237 -4.64 -26.01 20.66
C GLU A 237 -3.60 -27.13 20.65
N TYR A 238 -2.55 -26.98 19.85
CA TYR A 238 -1.47 -27.97 19.79
C TYR A 238 -0.79 -28.16 21.15
N ASN A 239 -0.40 -27.07 21.82
CA ASN A 239 0.29 -27.16 23.11
C ASN A 239 -0.62 -27.77 24.19
N SER A 240 -1.91 -27.46 24.17
CA SER A 240 -2.87 -28.03 25.13
C SER A 240 -3.06 -29.53 24.92
N ALA A 241 -3.02 -30.00 23.67
CA ALA A 241 -3.08 -31.43 23.33
C ALA A 241 -1.75 -32.17 23.60
N HIS A 242 -0.63 -31.44 23.68
CA HIS A 242 0.71 -32.00 23.89
C HIS A 242 1.42 -31.31 25.07
N PRO A 243 0.90 -31.46 26.31
CA PRO A 243 1.49 -30.82 27.48
C PRO A 243 2.90 -31.37 27.75
N PRO A 244 3.81 -30.57 28.34
CA PRO A 244 5.16 -31.02 28.66
C PRO A 244 5.15 -32.21 29.63
N THR A 245 6.00 -33.21 29.37
CA THR A 245 6.16 -34.41 30.21
C THR A 245 7.28 -34.27 31.25
N ASP A 246 8.08 -33.22 31.16
CA ASP A 246 9.21 -32.91 32.03
C ASP A 246 8.83 -32.07 33.28
N GLY A 247 7.53 -31.81 33.47
CA GLY A 247 7.00 -31.00 34.56
C GLY A 247 7.09 -29.48 34.33
N SER A 248 7.58 -29.04 33.17
CA SER A 248 7.52 -27.61 32.80
C SER A 248 6.08 -27.14 32.58
N LYS A 249 5.85 -25.84 32.76
CA LYS A 249 4.50 -25.25 32.61
C LYS A 249 4.07 -25.29 31.14
N LEU A 250 2.79 -25.57 30.92
CA LEU A 250 2.15 -25.39 29.62
C LEU A 250 2.32 -23.93 29.15
N ARG A 251 2.90 -23.75 27.97
CA ARG A 251 3.11 -22.42 27.37
C ARG A 251 2.02 -22.16 26.34
N LEU A 252 1.24 -21.11 26.56
CA LEU A 252 0.23 -20.64 25.60
C LEU A 252 0.67 -19.31 25.00
N CYS A 253 0.43 -19.15 23.71
CA CYS A 253 0.55 -17.91 22.98
C CYS A 253 -0.54 -16.93 23.40
N HIS A 254 -0.10 -15.74 23.81
CA HIS A 254 -0.96 -14.63 24.23
C HIS A 254 -0.64 -13.33 23.51
N PHE A 255 0.45 -13.32 22.73
CA PHE A 255 0.87 -12.17 21.97
C PHE A 255 1.55 -12.62 20.68
N THR A 256 1.31 -11.89 19.61
CA THR A 256 2.05 -12.07 18.36
C THR A 256 2.61 -10.76 17.86
N ASN A 257 3.79 -10.83 17.27
CA ASN A 257 4.32 -9.75 16.45
C ASN A 257 4.28 -10.17 14.98
N SER A 258 3.33 -9.58 14.24
CA SER A 258 3.21 -9.69 12.80
C SER A 258 4.12 -8.66 12.14
N TYR A 259 4.98 -9.06 11.20
CA TYR A 259 5.80 -8.12 10.44
C TYR A 259 6.17 -8.67 9.06
N ILE A 260 6.58 -7.79 8.17
CA ILE A 260 7.14 -8.16 6.87
C ILE A 260 8.66 -8.07 6.95
N GLU A 261 9.33 -9.17 6.67
CA GLU A 261 10.77 -9.19 6.48
C GLU A 261 11.10 -8.85 5.02
N LYS A 262 12.03 -7.91 4.81
CA LYS A 262 12.49 -7.45 3.50
C LYS A 262 13.95 -7.79 3.32
N LYS A 263 14.31 -8.33 2.16
CA LYS A 263 15.69 -8.53 1.73
C LYS A 263 16.08 -7.48 0.70
N ASN A 264 17.07 -6.65 0.98
CA ASN A 264 17.50 -5.53 0.13
C ASN A 264 16.33 -4.62 -0.29
N GLY A 265 15.43 -4.32 0.66
CA GLY A 265 14.22 -3.53 0.40
C GLY A 265 13.09 -4.27 -0.32
N ILE A 266 13.27 -5.55 -0.65
CA ILE A 266 12.26 -6.40 -1.29
C ILE A 266 11.53 -7.21 -0.20
N PRO A 267 10.22 -7.00 0.03
CA PRO A 267 9.42 -7.88 0.87
C PRO A 267 9.66 -9.35 0.50
N GLN A 268 9.78 -10.22 1.49
CA GLN A 268 9.97 -11.66 1.28
C GLN A 268 8.74 -12.43 1.74
N ALA A 269 8.36 -12.24 3.01
CA ALA A 269 7.28 -12.95 3.65
C ALA A 269 6.74 -12.18 4.84
N GLN A 270 5.50 -12.50 5.22
CA GLN A 270 4.96 -12.15 6.53
C GLN A 270 5.47 -13.16 7.56
N TYR A 271 5.90 -12.66 8.71
CA TYR A 271 6.29 -13.43 9.87
C TYR A 271 5.32 -13.15 11.01
N CYS A 272 4.93 -14.21 11.71
CA CYS A 272 4.16 -14.17 12.93
C CYS A 272 5.01 -14.74 14.06
N ALA A 273 5.76 -13.88 14.76
CA ALA A 273 6.48 -14.28 15.96
C ALA A 273 5.49 -14.45 17.11
N LEU A 274 5.52 -15.61 17.79
CA LEU A 274 4.59 -15.99 18.82
C LEU A 274 5.24 -15.87 20.21
N TYR A 275 4.51 -15.35 21.18
CA TYR A 275 5.01 -15.17 22.54
C TYR A 275 3.96 -15.55 23.59
N SER A 276 4.45 -16.07 24.72
CA SER A 276 3.63 -16.39 25.89
C SER A 276 3.30 -15.18 26.77
N LYS A 277 3.89 -14.02 26.47
CA LYS A 277 3.62 -12.74 27.12
C LYS A 277 3.63 -11.62 26.09
N ALA A 278 2.87 -10.56 26.37
CA ALA A 278 2.75 -9.39 25.53
C ALA A 278 3.89 -8.41 25.73
N TRP A 279 4.43 -7.93 24.61
CA TRP A 279 5.44 -6.88 24.56
C TRP A 279 4.89 -5.67 23.82
N HIS A 280 5.37 -4.49 24.17
CA HIS A 280 4.88 -3.23 23.62
C HIS A 280 5.94 -2.54 22.78
N LYS A 281 5.57 -1.39 22.19
CA LYS A 281 6.43 -0.63 21.28
C LYS A 281 7.84 -0.35 21.83
N LYS A 282 8.02 -0.24 23.15
CA LYS A 282 9.34 -0.04 23.77
C LYS A 282 10.32 -1.19 23.49
N GLN A 283 9.82 -2.42 23.31
CA GLN A 283 10.62 -3.60 22.97
C GLN A 283 10.66 -3.88 21.46
N ALA A 284 9.95 -3.09 20.64
CA ALA A 284 10.03 -3.18 19.20
C ALA A 284 11.31 -2.50 18.70
N THR A 285 12.46 -3.13 18.89
CA THR A 285 13.79 -2.58 18.54
C THR A 285 14.56 -3.40 17.51
N ASN A 286 14.01 -4.53 17.06
CA ASN A 286 14.62 -5.34 16.02
C ASN A 286 14.35 -4.72 14.65
N ASN A 287 15.34 -4.02 14.09
CA ASN A 287 15.24 -3.36 12.78
C ASN A 287 15.71 -4.26 11.62
N GLY A 288 16.09 -5.51 11.91
CA GLY A 288 16.74 -6.42 10.98
C GLY A 288 18.26 -6.48 11.18
N GLN A 289 18.97 -6.97 10.16
CA GLN A 289 20.38 -7.33 10.24
C GLN A 289 21.03 -7.44 8.86
N TRP A 290 22.35 -7.38 8.81
CA TRP A 290 23.11 -7.72 7.60
C TRP A 290 23.41 -9.21 7.56
N GLN A 291 23.21 -9.83 6.41
CA GLN A 291 23.57 -11.22 6.11
C GLN A 291 24.50 -11.22 4.89
N GLY A 292 25.80 -11.13 5.13
CA GLY A 292 26.78 -10.91 4.06
C GLY A 292 26.51 -9.59 3.35
N LYS A 293 26.23 -9.65 2.04
CA LYS A 293 25.90 -8.46 1.22
C LYS A 293 24.42 -8.06 1.29
N ASP A 294 23.58 -8.91 1.86
CA ASP A 294 22.14 -8.70 1.86
C ASP A 294 21.70 -8.01 3.15
N HIS A 295 20.94 -6.92 3.04
CA HIS A 295 20.36 -6.23 4.18
C HIS A 295 18.93 -6.74 4.42
N ILE A 296 18.75 -7.41 5.55
CA ILE A 296 17.45 -7.82 6.04
C ILE A 296 16.88 -6.69 6.89
N THR A 297 15.68 -6.24 6.58
CA THR A 297 15.00 -5.16 7.30
C THR A 297 13.57 -5.55 7.64
N ILE A 298 13.01 -4.92 8.66
CA ILE A 298 11.63 -5.11 9.08
C ILE A 298 10.75 -3.99 8.51
N SER A 299 9.47 -4.30 8.29
CA SER A 299 8.43 -3.32 7.99
C SER A 299 7.07 -3.78 8.44
N TYR A 300 6.14 -2.83 8.61
CA TYR A 300 4.75 -3.11 8.94
C TYR A 300 4.61 -4.06 10.13
N SER A 301 5.35 -3.74 11.18
CA SER A 301 5.34 -4.48 12.43
C SER A 301 4.13 -4.08 13.27
N VAL A 302 3.38 -5.08 13.68
CA VAL A 302 2.13 -4.98 14.44
C VAL A 302 2.18 -5.97 15.59
N GLY A 303 1.90 -5.51 16.80
CA GLY A 303 1.66 -6.35 17.97
C GLY A 303 0.17 -6.66 18.10
N LEU A 304 -0.17 -7.94 18.30
CA LEU A 304 -1.52 -8.38 18.63
C LEU A 304 -1.49 -9.02 20.01
N THR A 305 -2.12 -8.38 20.99
CA THR A 305 -2.22 -8.86 22.37
C THR A 305 -3.59 -9.46 22.62
N ASN A 306 -3.65 -10.72 23.04
CA ASN A 306 -4.91 -11.36 23.41
C ASN A 306 -5.52 -10.61 24.61
N VAL A 307 -6.79 -10.21 24.51
CA VAL A 307 -7.49 -9.42 25.53
C VAL A 307 -8.00 -10.27 26.71
N THR A 308 -7.98 -11.60 26.60
CA THR A 308 -8.52 -12.49 27.63
C THR A 308 -7.54 -12.70 28.79
N GLY A 309 -7.37 -11.70 29.65
CA GLY A 309 -6.52 -11.80 30.84
C GLY A 309 -5.35 -10.82 30.81
N LYS A 310 -4.48 -10.90 31.83
CA LYS A 310 -3.29 -10.05 31.95
C LYS A 310 -2.06 -10.81 31.45
N HIS A 311 -1.65 -10.49 30.23
CA HIS A 311 -0.55 -11.19 29.56
C HIS A 311 0.71 -10.35 29.38
N ASP A 312 0.72 -9.10 29.82
CA ASP A 312 1.88 -8.22 29.70
C ASP A 312 3.12 -8.85 30.33
N ALA A 313 4.22 -8.80 29.60
CA ALA A 313 5.52 -9.15 30.12
C ALA A 313 5.97 -8.09 31.12
N CYS A 314 6.61 -8.52 32.21
CA CYS A 314 7.28 -7.62 33.12
C CYS A 314 8.73 -7.41 32.67
N VAL A 315 9.20 -6.18 32.83
CA VAL A 315 10.60 -5.78 32.63
C VAL A 315 11.21 -5.50 33.98
#